data_AF-A0A2Z4FNX7-F1
#
_entry.id   AF-A0A2Z4FNX7-F1
#
_cell.length_a   1.000
_cell.length_b   1.000
_cell.length_c   1.000
_cell.angle_alpha   90.00
_cell.angle_beta   90.00
_cell.angle_gamma   90.00
#
_symmetry.space_group_name_H-M   'P 1'
#
loop_
_entity.id
_entity.type
_entity.pdbx_description
1 polymer ?
#
loop_
_entity_poly.entity_id
_entity_poly.type
_entity_poly.pdbx_seq_one_letter_code
_entity_poly.pdbx_strand_id
1 'polypeptide(L)'
;MPGDWDGAVEELARKMMPVTRRAPAQVVPLLARGPMTIEADLSQGEAERLQERLRALGVPARIVNAGDEGEPLPTREAPKKRTSTSLGLPGKKPAAAQPKLPIPAPPAPKKRSSTVAGSPLALSAPEASPSVAPVVDDDDGDDENGWGRVFAEADDLEIPELFQPPSASSSAPVSPESDSSEADSSEALPGAFGAEPAPPEIMSRDAHTTSTPRPADPPPKPPASPGGWGVLRAPEPKLNAARGFDATQMSDALRGNEAPPYAPDGFDDRVEHIPALAALLSALAPGAGQIYNGEEERVGSICKKAILIKPWVESVGQAREQGEKISEYWAPWPKPGALKRALQHLAVCWVLAALVFGGLGWAGVAAFRVVTEPEVPTIAEIDPAPALGRAHELVSQAGQQAAAEQAAQAQREREKRFTMSDAERAERLFRQGYSYCTAGRYRTCASAMKRVSELSPKLRRKAFRLQAWAEIRQSSDRDAPMPDVGPVESLSEYEMMMLSSEPE
;
A
#
# COMPACT_ATOMS: atom_id res chain seq x y z
N MET A 1 34.63 5.89 -15.97
CA MET A 1 35.19 6.59 -14.79
C MET A 1 35.65 7.98 -15.23
N PRO A 2 35.72 8.99 -14.35
CA PRO A 2 36.34 10.27 -14.70
C PRO A 2 37.77 10.11 -15.26
N GLY A 3 38.46 9.03 -14.89
CA GLY A 3 39.77 8.66 -15.45
C GLY A 3 39.77 8.03 -16.84
N ASP A 4 38.60 7.71 -17.41
CA ASP A 4 38.45 7.24 -18.80
C ASP A 4 38.13 8.40 -19.76
N TRP A 5 38.07 9.62 -19.24
CA TRP A 5 37.85 10.84 -20.01
C TRP A 5 39.19 11.54 -20.25
N ASP A 6 39.58 11.69 -21.51
CA ASP A 6 40.86 12.30 -21.88
C ASP A 6 40.82 13.86 -21.86
N GLY A 7 39.65 14.46 -21.70
CA GLY A 7 39.45 15.92 -21.74
C GLY A 7 39.46 16.60 -20.37
N ALA A 8 39.30 17.93 -20.36
CA ALA A 8 39.12 18.69 -19.13
C ALA A 8 37.77 18.34 -18.44
N VAL A 9 37.73 18.39 -17.11
CA VAL A 9 36.52 18.09 -16.32
C VAL A 9 35.40 19.10 -16.62
N GLU A 10 35.76 20.33 -16.94
CA GLU A 10 34.84 21.39 -17.34
C GLU A 10 34.20 21.14 -18.72
N GLU A 11 34.89 20.41 -19.60
CA GLU A 11 34.34 19.98 -20.88
C GLU A 11 33.33 18.84 -20.67
N LEU A 12 33.66 17.89 -19.79
CA LEU A 12 32.77 16.81 -19.37
C LEU A 12 31.48 17.38 -18.77
N ALA A 13 31.59 18.35 -17.84
CA ALA A 13 30.45 19.01 -17.22
C ALA A 13 29.55 19.73 -18.24
N ARG A 14 30.15 20.39 -19.24
CA ARG A 14 29.40 21.03 -20.34
C ARG A 14 28.65 20.01 -21.19
N LYS A 15 29.27 18.87 -21.52
CA LYS A 15 28.63 17.78 -22.27
C LYS A 15 27.51 17.10 -21.50
N MET A 16 27.54 17.11 -20.16
CA MET A 16 26.48 16.52 -19.32
C MET A 16 25.25 17.42 -19.10
N MET A 17 25.31 18.71 -19.46
CA MET A 17 24.23 19.67 -19.25
C MET A 17 22.89 19.29 -19.91
N PRO A 18 22.84 18.80 -21.17
CA PRO A 18 21.58 18.42 -21.82
C PRO A 18 20.86 17.25 -21.15
N VAL A 19 21.62 16.41 -20.42
CA VAL A 19 21.12 15.20 -19.77
C VAL A 19 20.69 15.52 -18.34
N THR A 20 21.57 16.15 -17.56
CA THR A 20 21.34 16.42 -16.14
C THR A 20 20.45 17.63 -15.87
N ARG A 21 20.30 18.53 -16.87
CA ARG A 21 19.66 19.85 -16.72
C ARG A 21 20.27 20.72 -15.60
N ARG A 22 21.49 20.42 -15.15
CA ARG A 22 22.23 21.18 -14.14
C ARG A 22 23.30 22.04 -14.81
N ALA A 23 23.52 23.24 -14.24
CA ALA A 23 24.57 24.13 -14.73
C ALA A 23 25.96 23.49 -14.54
N PRO A 24 26.92 23.69 -15.46
CA PRO A 24 28.26 23.09 -15.36
C PRO A 24 28.97 23.37 -14.03
N ALA A 25 28.77 24.58 -13.46
CA ALA A 25 29.33 24.97 -12.16
C ALA A 25 28.89 24.06 -10.99
N GLN A 26 27.71 23.43 -11.09
CA GLN A 26 27.21 22.48 -10.10
C GLN A 26 27.73 21.06 -10.33
N VAL A 27 28.05 20.71 -11.58
CA VAL A 27 28.48 19.35 -11.97
C VAL A 27 29.98 19.15 -11.78
N VAL A 28 30.80 20.17 -12.05
CA VAL A 28 32.26 20.13 -11.87
C VAL A 28 32.70 19.65 -10.47
N PRO A 29 32.19 20.19 -9.34
CA PRO A 29 32.62 19.74 -8.01
C PRO A 29 32.17 18.30 -7.71
N LEU A 30 31.11 17.80 -8.36
CA LEU A 30 30.66 16.41 -8.19
C LEU A 30 31.55 15.44 -8.97
N LEU A 31 31.92 15.80 -10.21
CA LEU A 31 32.86 15.02 -11.02
C LEU A 31 34.27 15.01 -10.43
N ALA A 32 34.70 16.10 -9.81
CA ALA A 32 36.00 16.20 -9.14
C ALA A 32 36.11 15.26 -7.92
N ARG A 33 34.99 14.88 -7.30
CA ARG A 33 34.95 13.95 -6.16
C ARG A 33 35.05 12.48 -6.58
N GLY A 34 34.87 12.17 -7.87
CA GLY A 34 34.93 10.81 -8.40
C GLY A 34 33.74 10.45 -9.31
N PRO A 35 33.49 9.16 -9.55
CA PRO A 35 32.33 8.72 -10.33
C PRO A 35 31.03 9.20 -9.65
N MET A 36 30.13 9.77 -10.46
CA MET A 36 28.85 10.33 -10.02
C MET A 36 27.71 9.50 -10.61
N THR A 37 26.71 9.17 -9.78
CA THR A 37 25.45 8.58 -10.24
C THR A 37 24.56 9.69 -10.81
N ILE A 38 24.13 9.54 -12.07
CA ILE A 38 23.31 10.55 -12.77
C ILE A 38 21.84 10.38 -12.41
N GLU A 39 21.33 9.16 -12.55
CA GLU A 39 19.96 8.76 -12.19
C GLU A 39 20.01 7.38 -11.51
N ALA A 40 19.21 7.21 -10.48
CA ALA A 40 18.98 5.94 -9.79
C ALA A 40 17.58 5.42 -10.13
N ASP A 41 17.34 4.14 -9.89
CA ASP A 41 16.02 3.49 -10.02
C ASP A 41 15.41 3.50 -11.44
N LEU A 42 16.25 3.64 -12.47
CA LEU A 42 15.83 3.47 -13.86
C LEU A 42 15.57 1.99 -14.18
N SER A 43 14.56 1.73 -15.00
CA SER A 43 14.41 0.41 -15.61
C SER A 43 15.62 0.11 -16.51
N GLN A 44 15.94 -1.18 -16.74
CA GLN A 44 17.10 -1.56 -17.54
C GLN A 44 17.10 -0.91 -18.93
N GLY A 45 15.94 -0.87 -19.60
CA GLY A 45 15.82 -0.22 -20.92
C GLY A 45 16.01 1.30 -20.90
N GLU A 46 15.60 1.97 -19.82
CA GLU A 46 15.85 3.41 -19.65
C GLU A 46 17.32 3.69 -19.34
N ALA A 47 17.95 2.87 -18.51
CA ALA A 47 19.37 2.95 -18.21
C ALA A 47 20.23 2.76 -19.47
N GLU A 48 19.88 1.80 -20.33
CA GLU A 48 20.52 1.57 -21.63
C GLU A 48 20.36 2.77 -22.57
N ARG A 49 19.15 3.32 -22.69
CA ARG A 49 18.90 4.54 -23.49
C ARG A 49 19.67 5.75 -22.97
N LEU A 50 19.75 5.92 -21.64
CA LEU A 50 20.52 6.98 -21.02
C LEU A 50 22.03 6.80 -21.28
N GLN A 51 22.53 5.57 -21.16
CA GLN A 51 23.92 5.24 -21.46
C GLN A 51 24.26 5.50 -22.92
N GLU A 52 23.39 5.13 -23.86
CA GLU A 52 23.56 5.39 -25.29
C GLU A 52 23.56 6.89 -25.59
N ARG A 53 22.65 7.66 -24.98
CA ARG A 53 22.61 9.12 -25.11
C ARG A 53 23.87 9.79 -24.57
N LEU A 54 24.40 9.32 -23.43
CA LEU A 54 25.67 9.82 -22.89
C LEU A 54 26.86 9.43 -23.78
N ARG A 55 26.87 8.21 -24.31
CA ARG A 55 27.90 7.74 -25.26
C ARG A 55 27.89 8.56 -26.56
N ALA A 56 26.70 8.93 -27.07
CA ALA A 56 26.57 9.81 -28.23
C ALA A 56 27.15 11.22 -27.98
N LEU A 57 27.16 11.68 -26.72
CA LEU A 57 27.82 12.92 -26.29
C LEU A 57 29.31 12.74 -25.98
N GLY A 58 29.85 11.53 -26.16
CA GLY A 58 31.21 11.15 -25.80
C GLY A 58 31.44 10.91 -24.31
N VAL A 59 30.40 10.97 -23.48
CA VAL A 59 30.52 10.84 -22.02
C VAL A 59 30.62 9.36 -21.63
N PRO A 60 31.69 8.91 -20.96
CA PRO A 60 31.85 7.52 -20.56
C PRO A 60 30.91 7.17 -19.39
N ALA A 61 29.86 6.39 -19.67
CA ALA A 61 28.85 5.95 -18.70
C ALA A 61 28.78 4.41 -18.61
N ARG A 62 28.49 3.89 -17.41
CA ARG A 62 28.27 2.46 -17.14
C ARG A 62 27.03 2.25 -16.29
N ILE A 63 26.30 1.16 -16.54
CA ILE A 63 25.17 0.72 -15.72
C ILE A 63 25.73 -0.15 -14.60
N VAL A 64 25.34 0.14 -13.35
CA VAL A 64 25.72 -0.66 -12.18
C VAL A 64 24.43 -1.28 -11.63
N ASN A 65 24.28 -2.59 -11.78
CA ASN A 65 23.12 -3.30 -11.26
C ASN A 65 23.32 -3.55 -9.76
N ALA A 66 22.26 -3.35 -8.95
CA ALA A 66 22.30 -3.50 -7.50
C ALA A 66 22.68 -4.92 -7.00
N GLY A 67 22.73 -5.92 -7.90
CA GLY A 67 23.16 -7.28 -7.60
C GLY A 67 24.62 -7.60 -7.95
N ASP A 68 25.34 -6.66 -8.59
CA ASP A 68 26.69 -6.89 -9.15
C ASP A 68 27.79 -6.23 -8.29
N GLU A 69 27.55 -6.06 -6.99
CA GLU A 69 28.49 -5.47 -6.03
C GLU A 69 29.70 -6.39 -5.68
N GLY A 70 30.05 -7.33 -6.57
CA GLY A 70 30.92 -8.46 -6.28
C GLY A 70 32.40 -8.35 -6.67
N GLU A 71 32.83 -7.34 -7.43
CA GLU A 71 34.27 -7.16 -7.72
C GLU A 71 34.78 -5.80 -7.19
N PRO A 72 35.53 -5.78 -6.08
CA PRO A 72 36.33 -4.60 -5.73
C PRO A 72 37.35 -4.36 -6.84
N LEU A 73 37.20 -3.21 -7.52
CA LEU A 73 38.08 -2.80 -8.61
C LEU A 73 39.55 -2.84 -8.18
N PRO A 74 40.48 -3.28 -9.06
CA PRO A 74 41.90 -3.25 -8.78
C PRO A 74 42.36 -1.80 -8.59
N THR A 75 42.69 -1.45 -7.34
CA THR A 75 43.46 -0.26 -7.02
C THR A 75 44.77 -0.31 -7.80
N ARG A 76 44.92 0.60 -8.75
CA ARG A 76 46.08 0.72 -9.65
C ARG A 76 47.38 0.84 -8.85
N GLU A 77 48.15 -0.25 -8.80
CA GLU A 77 49.54 -0.22 -8.32
C GLU A 77 50.40 0.69 -9.21
N ALA A 78 51.33 1.40 -8.56
CA ALA A 78 52.24 2.36 -9.15
C ALA A 78 53.18 1.73 -10.20
N PRO A 79 53.65 2.50 -11.20
CA PRO A 79 54.42 1.97 -12.33
C PRO A 79 55.84 1.53 -11.89
N LYS A 80 56.07 0.22 -11.85
CA LYS A 80 57.43 -0.34 -11.83
C LYS A 80 58.04 -0.27 -13.24
N LYS A 81 59.19 0.41 -13.31
CA LYS A 81 60.02 0.61 -14.50
C LYS A 81 60.36 -0.72 -15.19
N ARG A 82 60.19 -0.71 -16.52
CA ARG A 82 60.72 -1.69 -17.47
C ARG A 82 62.25 -1.82 -17.33
N THR A 83 62.73 -3.06 -17.23
CA THR A 83 64.04 -3.45 -17.75
C THR A 83 63.85 -4.56 -18.78
N SER A 84 64.40 -4.30 -19.96
CA SER A 84 64.41 -5.10 -21.18
C SER A 84 65.37 -6.28 -21.11
N THR A 85 64.96 -7.48 -21.53
CA THR A 85 65.84 -8.57 -22.03
C THR A 85 64.93 -9.60 -22.74
N SER A 86 64.71 -9.48 -24.06
CA SER A 86 65.42 -10.12 -25.18
C SER A 86 65.25 -11.64 -25.33
N LEU A 87 64.75 -12.03 -26.51
CA LEU A 87 65.05 -13.24 -27.30
C LEU A 87 64.66 -14.63 -26.76
N GLY A 88 63.85 -15.34 -27.55
CA GLY A 88 63.86 -16.81 -27.60
C GLY A 88 62.53 -17.50 -27.92
N LEU A 89 62.17 -17.61 -29.20
CA LEU A 89 61.59 -18.87 -29.72
C LEU A 89 62.68 -19.97 -29.59
N PRO A 90 62.39 -21.30 -29.58
CA PRO A 90 61.19 -21.98 -30.12
C PRO A 90 60.68 -23.16 -29.25
N GLY A 91 59.58 -23.83 -29.66
CA GLY A 91 59.35 -25.21 -29.23
C GLY A 91 57.93 -25.75 -29.26
N LYS A 92 57.49 -26.25 -30.41
CA LYS A 92 56.45 -27.30 -30.51
C LYS A 92 56.86 -28.54 -29.71
N LYS A 93 55.96 -29.13 -28.90
CA LYS A 93 55.58 -30.57 -28.90
C LYS A 93 54.61 -30.93 -27.73
N PRO A 94 53.95 -32.11 -27.74
CA PRO A 94 52.49 -32.19 -27.72
C PRO A 94 51.91 -32.93 -26.50
N ALA A 95 50.57 -32.95 -26.45
CA ALA A 95 49.72 -34.02 -25.95
C ALA A 95 50.13 -34.74 -24.65
N ALA A 96 49.46 -34.37 -23.55
CA ALA A 96 49.28 -35.23 -22.39
C ALA A 96 47.78 -35.40 -22.11
N ALA A 97 47.39 -36.66 -21.98
CA ALA A 97 46.04 -37.16 -21.85
C ALA A 97 45.31 -36.62 -20.61
N GLN A 98 44.04 -36.26 -20.77
CA GLN A 98 43.13 -36.11 -19.65
C GLN A 98 42.58 -37.50 -19.24
N PRO A 99 42.46 -37.79 -17.94
CA PRO A 99 41.87 -39.03 -17.45
C PRO A 99 40.34 -39.00 -17.64
N LYS A 100 39.84 -40.00 -18.35
CA LYS A 100 38.42 -40.28 -18.60
C LYS A 100 37.78 -40.79 -17.31
N LEU A 101 37.02 -39.94 -16.61
CA LEU A 101 36.14 -40.36 -15.50
C LEU A 101 34.86 -41.00 -16.07
N PRO A 102 34.37 -42.11 -15.49
CA PRO A 102 33.16 -42.78 -15.96
C PRO A 102 31.91 -42.04 -15.49
N ILE A 103 31.09 -41.62 -16.47
CA ILE A 103 29.74 -41.10 -16.26
C ILE A 103 28.83 -42.31 -15.94
N PRO A 104 28.12 -42.33 -14.79
CA PRO A 104 27.12 -43.36 -14.52
C PRO A 104 25.86 -43.12 -15.39
N ALA A 105 25.37 -44.19 -15.99
CA ALA A 105 24.21 -44.20 -16.88
C ALA A 105 22.91 -43.77 -16.16
N PRO A 106 21.98 -43.09 -16.85
CA PRO A 106 20.68 -42.75 -16.29
C PRO A 106 19.80 -44.01 -16.12
N PRO A 107 18.99 -44.10 -15.05
CA PRO A 107 18.10 -45.23 -14.84
C PRO A 107 16.93 -45.20 -15.84
N ALA A 108 16.66 -46.38 -16.41
CA ALA A 108 15.59 -46.62 -17.37
C ALA A 108 14.18 -46.29 -16.82
N PRO A 109 13.25 -45.83 -17.67
CA PRO A 109 11.88 -45.52 -17.25
C PRO A 109 11.11 -46.79 -16.88
N LYS A 110 10.61 -46.84 -15.64
CA LYS A 110 9.70 -47.89 -15.16
C LYS A 110 8.36 -47.74 -15.86
N LYS A 111 8.07 -48.68 -16.77
CA LYS A 111 6.74 -48.94 -17.34
C LYS A 111 5.75 -49.21 -16.20
N ARG A 112 4.80 -48.31 -15.98
CA ARG A 112 3.60 -48.59 -15.17
C ARG A 112 2.67 -49.45 -16.01
N SER A 113 2.63 -50.74 -15.69
CA SER A 113 1.60 -51.68 -16.15
C SER A 113 0.25 -51.29 -15.56
N SER A 114 -0.72 -51.05 -16.44
CA SER A 114 -2.14 -50.98 -16.12
C SER A 114 -2.65 -52.38 -15.76
N THR A 115 -2.89 -52.63 -14.48
CA THR A 115 -3.64 -53.80 -14.04
C THR A 115 -5.11 -53.43 -13.98
N VAL A 116 -5.82 -53.85 -15.02
CA VAL A 116 -7.27 -53.97 -15.07
C VAL A 116 -7.67 -55.08 -14.09
N ALA A 117 -8.53 -54.75 -13.13
CA ALA A 117 -9.31 -55.72 -12.36
C ALA A 117 -10.75 -55.19 -12.29
N GLY A 118 -11.65 -55.83 -13.06
CA GLY A 118 -13.09 -55.82 -12.80
C GLY A 118 -13.36 -56.54 -11.47
N SER A 119 -14.36 -56.18 -10.68
CA SER A 119 -15.80 -56.45 -10.85
C SER A 119 -16.38 -56.52 -9.41
N PRO A 120 -17.70 -56.67 -9.15
CA PRO A 120 -18.91 -56.23 -9.86
C PRO A 120 -20.02 -55.70 -8.90
N LEU A 121 -21.21 -55.42 -9.48
CA LEU A 121 -22.56 -55.52 -8.89
C LEU A 121 -23.07 -54.43 -7.92
N ALA A 122 -23.86 -53.52 -8.52
CA ALA A 122 -25.23 -53.13 -8.17
C ALA A 122 -25.78 -53.42 -6.75
N LEU A 123 -26.27 -52.36 -6.09
CA LEU A 123 -27.57 -52.36 -5.39
C LEU A 123 -28.12 -50.92 -5.26
N SER A 124 -29.30 -50.73 -5.86
CA SER A 124 -30.43 -49.80 -5.62
C SER A 124 -30.35 -48.60 -4.64
N ALA A 125 -30.61 -47.40 -5.18
CA ALA A 125 -31.68 -46.40 -4.87
C ALA A 125 -31.99 -45.93 -3.42
N PRO A 126 -32.75 -44.81 -3.21
CA PRO A 126 -32.72 -43.47 -3.82
C PRO A 126 -32.79 -42.33 -2.76
N GLU A 127 -33.05 -41.10 -3.21
CA GLU A 127 -33.56 -39.92 -2.46
C GLU A 127 -32.59 -39.08 -1.60
N ALA A 128 -32.35 -37.83 -2.04
CA ALA A 128 -32.94 -36.63 -1.41
C ALA A 128 -32.29 -35.36 -2.01
N SER A 129 -33.05 -34.65 -2.85
CA SER A 129 -32.75 -33.28 -3.26
C SER A 129 -33.15 -32.31 -2.14
N PRO A 130 -32.29 -31.37 -1.71
CA PRO A 130 -32.73 -30.30 -0.83
C PRO A 130 -33.51 -29.24 -1.64
N SER A 131 -34.81 -29.19 -1.36
CA SER A 131 -35.75 -28.13 -1.69
C SER A 131 -35.28 -26.80 -1.10
N VAL A 132 -35.10 -25.80 -1.96
CA VAL A 132 -34.86 -24.40 -1.58
C VAL A 132 -36.22 -23.73 -1.43
N ALA A 133 -36.54 -23.29 -0.22
CA ALA A 133 -37.77 -22.61 0.13
C ALA A 133 -37.82 -21.17 -0.45
N PRO A 134 -39.02 -20.65 -0.79
CA PRO A 134 -39.20 -19.27 -1.18
C PRO A 134 -39.17 -18.37 0.07
N VAL A 135 -38.41 -17.29 -0.03
CA VAL A 135 -38.44 -16.16 0.92
C VAL A 135 -39.77 -15.43 0.71
N VAL A 136 -40.54 -15.35 1.79
CA VAL A 136 -41.74 -14.54 1.91
C VAL A 136 -41.27 -13.15 2.35
N ASP A 137 -41.54 -12.16 1.50
CA ASP A 137 -41.48 -10.74 1.86
C ASP A 137 -42.69 -10.43 2.75
N ASP A 138 -42.43 -10.02 3.98
CA ASP A 138 -43.42 -9.36 4.84
C ASP A 138 -43.34 -7.84 4.60
N ASP A 139 -44.46 -7.38 4.09
CA ASP A 139 -44.99 -6.03 3.96
C ASP A 139 -45.11 -5.38 5.35
N ASP A 140 -44.48 -4.23 5.55
CA ASP A 140 -44.94 -3.23 6.53
C ASP A 140 -44.61 -1.84 5.97
N GLY A 141 -45.68 -1.10 5.71
CA GLY A 141 -45.67 0.16 4.97
C GLY A 141 -45.14 1.35 5.75
N ASP A 142 -44.68 2.32 4.97
CA ASP A 142 -44.90 3.72 5.26
C ASP A 142 -45.19 4.42 3.91
N ASP A 143 -46.49 4.64 3.71
CA ASP A 143 -47.02 5.65 2.80
C ASP A 143 -46.40 7.01 3.12
N GLU A 144 -45.83 7.68 2.11
CA GLU A 144 -46.08 9.09 1.79
C GLU A 144 -45.11 9.58 0.70
N ASN A 145 -45.62 9.63 -0.55
CA ASN A 145 -45.51 10.77 -1.48
C ASN A 145 -45.76 10.33 -2.93
N GLY A 146 -47.05 10.24 -3.26
CA GLY A 146 -47.55 10.01 -4.61
C GLY A 146 -47.25 11.17 -5.55
N TRP A 147 -46.20 11.04 -6.36
CA TRP A 147 -46.04 11.70 -7.67
C TRP A 147 -45.32 10.82 -8.71
N GLY A 148 -44.94 9.58 -8.35
CA GLY A 148 -44.15 8.67 -9.21
C GLY A 148 -44.95 7.78 -10.17
N ARG A 149 -46.30 7.81 -10.14
CA ARG A 149 -47.15 6.87 -10.90
C ARG A 149 -47.65 7.34 -12.26
N VAL A 150 -47.24 8.52 -12.75
CA VAL A 150 -47.74 9.06 -14.03
C VAL A 150 -46.83 8.73 -15.23
N PHE A 151 -45.73 7.99 -15.04
CA PHE A 151 -44.80 7.64 -16.14
C PHE A 151 -44.37 6.17 -16.17
N ALA A 152 -45.02 5.29 -15.40
CA ALA A 152 -44.70 3.86 -15.37
C ALA A 152 -45.46 3.03 -16.43
N GLU A 153 -46.16 3.67 -17.37
CA GLU A 153 -47.02 3.02 -18.38
C GLU A 153 -46.59 3.38 -19.81
N ALA A 154 -45.29 3.55 -20.03
CA ALA A 154 -44.71 3.83 -21.35
C ALA A 154 -43.63 2.82 -21.81
N ASP A 155 -43.35 1.77 -21.02
CA ASP A 155 -42.36 0.73 -21.36
C ASP A 155 -42.96 -0.57 -21.93
N ASP A 156 -44.29 -0.66 -22.09
CA ASP A 156 -44.99 -1.83 -22.65
C ASP A 156 -45.51 -1.62 -24.09
N LEU A 157 -44.78 -0.87 -24.92
CA LEU A 157 -45.02 -0.87 -26.37
C LEU A 157 -43.99 -1.74 -27.08
N GLU A 158 -44.39 -3.01 -27.26
CA GLU A 158 -43.79 -3.97 -28.18
C GLU A 158 -43.62 -3.34 -29.58
N ILE A 159 -42.37 -3.07 -29.97
CA ILE A 159 -42.01 -2.72 -31.34
C ILE A 159 -41.84 -4.04 -32.10
N PRO A 160 -42.65 -4.34 -33.15
CA PRO A 160 -42.50 -5.57 -33.91
C PRO A 160 -41.17 -5.59 -34.69
N GLU A 161 -40.40 -6.66 -34.47
CA GLU A 161 -39.22 -7.05 -35.24
C GLU A 161 -39.53 -7.10 -36.74
N LEU A 162 -39.03 -6.12 -37.50
CA LEU A 162 -39.12 -6.16 -38.95
C LEU A 162 -37.98 -5.38 -39.61
N PHE A 163 -36.72 -5.69 -39.29
CA PHE A 163 -35.59 -5.36 -40.18
C PHE A 163 -34.41 -6.33 -39.95
N GLN A 164 -34.36 -7.39 -40.76
CA GLN A 164 -33.13 -8.15 -41.02
C GLN A 164 -32.23 -7.33 -41.96
N PRO A 165 -30.97 -7.03 -41.60
CA PRO A 165 -30.01 -6.58 -42.59
C PRO A 165 -29.51 -7.78 -43.41
N PRO A 166 -29.49 -7.71 -44.76
CA PRO A 166 -28.97 -8.79 -45.57
C PRO A 166 -27.44 -8.87 -45.48
N SER A 167 -26.97 -10.07 -45.15
CA SER A 167 -25.59 -10.50 -45.32
C SER A 167 -25.18 -10.41 -46.79
N ALA A 168 -24.30 -9.49 -47.13
CA ALA A 168 -23.61 -9.47 -48.40
C ALA A 168 -22.11 -9.69 -48.18
N SER A 169 -21.72 -10.94 -48.45
CA SER A 169 -20.35 -11.35 -48.72
C SER A 169 -19.96 -10.83 -50.11
N SER A 170 -18.93 -9.98 -50.20
CA SER A 170 -18.18 -9.81 -51.44
C SER A 170 -16.76 -9.35 -51.14
N SER A 171 -15.85 -10.23 -51.49
CA SER A 171 -14.41 -10.08 -51.46
C SER A 171 -13.89 -9.38 -52.72
N ALA A 172 -12.74 -8.68 -52.53
CA ALA A 172 -11.66 -8.41 -53.49
C ALA A 172 -11.56 -6.96 -54.07
N PRO A 173 -10.40 -6.56 -54.66
CA PRO A 173 -9.43 -5.68 -53.98
C PRO A 173 -9.00 -4.47 -54.84
N VAL A 174 -8.59 -3.35 -54.23
CA VAL A 174 -7.86 -2.29 -54.97
C VAL A 174 -6.79 -1.66 -54.10
N SER A 175 -5.57 -1.70 -54.63
CA SER A 175 -4.31 -1.15 -54.13
C SER A 175 -4.08 0.28 -54.70
N PRO A 176 -3.00 0.99 -54.30
CA PRO A 176 -3.00 2.42 -53.99
C PRO A 176 -2.40 3.33 -55.07
N GLU A 177 -2.74 4.62 -55.03
CA GLU A 177 -1.99 5.75 -55.61
C GLU A 177 -2.11 6.96 -54.66
N SER A 178 -1.00 7.46 -54.12
CA SER A 178 -0.22 8.63 -54.61
C SER A 178 -0.86 9.95 -54.14
N ASP A 179 -0.27 10.64 -53.16
CA ASP A 179 0.85 11.60 -53.28
C ASP A 179 0.33 13.05 -53.35
N SER A 180 1.14 14.00 -52.86
CA SER A 180 0.92 15.46 -52.79
C SER A 180 -0.09 15.95 -51.71
N SER A 181 0.14 17.00 -50.92
CA SER A 181 1.20 18.01 -50.90
C SER A 181 1.01 18.88 -49.65
N GLU A 182 2.12 19.15 -48.98
CA GLU A 182 2.56 20.47 -48.52
C GLU A 182 1.50 21.58 -48.35
N ALA A 183 1.33 22.06 -47.12
CA ALA A 183 1.01 23.46 -46.84
C ALA A 183 1.56 23.84 -45.46
N ASP A 184 2.80 24.31 -45.51
CA ASP A 184 3.47 25.16 -44.54
C ASP A 184 2.60 26.37 -44.19
N SER A 185 2.43 26.66 -42.91
CA SER A 185 1.86 27.93 -42.41
C SER A 185 2.49 28.23 -41.07
N SER A 186 3.75 28.66 -41.18
CA SER A 186 4.54 29.32 -40.16
C SER A 186 4.12 30.80 -40.10
N GLU A 187 3.25 31.15 -39.14
CA GLU A 187 2.90 32.54 -38.86
C GLU A 187 3.75 33.07 -37.69
N ALA A 188 4.72 33.90 -38.05
CA ALA A 188 5.54 34.68 -37.15
C ALA A 188 4.78 35.95 -36.71
N LEU A 189 4.71 36.21 -35.40
CA LEU A 189 4.41 37.53 -34.86
C LEU A 189 5.63 38.12 -34.14
N PRO A 190 5.93 39.41 -34.34
CA PRO A 190 7.12 40.04 -33.81
C PRO A 190 6.91 40.70 -32.44
N GLY A 191 7.97 40.69 -31.63
CA GLY A 191 8.54 41.95 -31.13
C GLY A 191 7.94 42.60 -29.88
N ALA A 192 8.73 42.50 -28.81
CA ALA A 192 9.15 43.59 -27.92
C ALA A 192 8.23 44.07 -26.77
N PHE A 193 8.90 44.25 -25.62
CA PHE A 193 8.59 44.98 -24.37
C PHE A 193 8.72 44.02 -23.18
N GLY A 194 9.61 44.18 -22.21
CA GLY A 194 10.60 45.20 -21.87
C GLY A 194 11.35 44.71 -20.62
N ALA A 195 12.57 45.21 -20.43
CA ALA A 195 13.43 44.89 -19.30
C ALA A 195 12.88 45.40 -17.95
N GLU A 196 13.19 44.64 -16.89
CA GLU A 196 13.48 44.97 -15.47
C GLU A 196 13.03 46.32 -14.85
N PRO A 197 12.68 46.37 -13.54
CA PRO A 197 13.60 45.97 -12.47
C PRO A 197 13.00 45.29 -11.21
N ALA A 198 13.89 44.66 -10.44
CA ALA A 198 13.67 44.23 -9.06
C ALA A 198 13.90 45.42 -8.05
N PRO A 199 13.84 45.20 -6.72
CA PRO A 199 12.78 45.65 -5.81
C PRO A 199 13.23 46.79 -4.86
N PRO A 200 12.34 47.35 -4.01
CA PRO A 200 12.77 47.96 -2.77
C PRO A 200 12.61 47.02 -1.57
N GLU A 201 13.71 46.91 -0.82
CA GLU A 201 13.72 46.53 0.59
C GLU A 201 12.71 47.36 1.39
N ILE A 202 11.89 46.70 2.20
CA ILE A 202 11.31 47.32 3.40
C ILE A 202 11.66 46.44 4.60
N MET A 203 12.28 47.14 5.54
CA MET A 203 12.80 46.71 6.81
C MET A 203 11.70 46.23 7.78
N SER A 204 12.12 45.27 8.61
CA SER A 204 11.81 45.20 10.05
C SER A 204 10.34 45.13 10.50
N ARG A 205 9.93 43.97 11.04
CA ARG A 205 9.53 43.87 12.46
C ARG A 205 9.23 42.44 12.92
N ASP A 206 9.76 42.17 14.10
CA ASP A 206 9.22 41.32 15.17
C ASP A 206 9.27 39.79 14.98
N ALA A 207 10.44 39.27 15.37
CA ALA A 207 10.63 37.90 15.83
C ALA A 207 9.72 37.61 17.05
N HIS A 208 8.68 36.80 16.85
CA HIS A 208 8.06 36.06 17.94
C HIS A 208 8.87 34.79 18.20
N THR A 209 9.84 34.92 19.10
CA THR A 209 10.41 33.82 19.87
C THR A 209 9.31 33.10 20.64
N THR A 210 8.88 31.93 20.15
CA THR A 210 8.08 30.98 20.93
C THR A 210 8.98 30.34 21.98
N SER A 211 8.90 30.86 23.19
CA SER A 211 9.56 30.38 24.39
C SER A 211 9.13 28.96 24.74
N THR A 212 10.09 28.04 24.70
CA THR A 212 10.02 26.70 25.28
C THR A 212 9.91 26.79 26.81
N PRO A 213 8.97 26.09 27.47
CA PRO A 213 8.90 26.07 28.92
C PRO A 213 10.03 25.19 29.52
N ARG A 214 10.81 25.84 30.37
CA ARG A 214 11.89 25.30 31.21
C ARG A 214 11.31 24.36 32.29
N PRO A 215 11.84 23.14 32.47
CA PRO A 215 11.45 22.27 33.58
C PRO A 215 12.04 22.82 34.90
N ALA A 216 11.21 22.78 35.94
CA ALA A 216 11.53 23.23 37.29
C ALA A 216 12.59 22.33 37.95
N ASP A 217 13.56 22.96 38.60
CA ASP A 217 14.57 22.35 39.45
C ASP A 217 13.94 21.70 40.70
N PRO A 218 14.44 20.53 41.16
CA PRO A 218 13.99 19.90 42.41
C PRO A 218 14.57 20.60 43.66
N PRO A 219 13.87 20.55 44.81
CA PRO A 219 14.29 21.23 46.03
C PRO A 219 15.54 20.59 46.69
N PRO A 220 16.33 21.39 47.44
CA PRO A 220 17.62 20.98 47.99
C PRO A 220 17.51 19.99 49.16
N LYS A 221 18.42 19.02 49.16
CA LYS A 221 18.72 18.10 50.26
C LYS A 221 19.09 18.87 51.54
N PRO A 222 18.62 18.44 52.73
CA PRO A 222 19.17 18.93 54.00
C PRO A 222 20.58 18.35 54.27
N PRO A 223 21.45 19.12 54.93
CA PRO A 223 22.85 18.76 55.15
C PRO A 223 23.03 17.65 56.18
N ALA A 224 24.13 16.92 55.98
CA ALA A 224 24.64 15.89 56.87
C ALA A 224 24.91 16.42 58.29
N SER A 225 24.36 15.73 59.29
CA SER A 225 24.84 15.82 60.68
C SER A 225 26.13 15.02 60.85
N PRO A 226 27.19 15.60 61.44
CA PRO A 226 28.39 14.89 61.80
C PRO A 226 28.32 14.38 63.26
N GLY A 227 28.86 13.19 63.50
CA GLY A 227 29.47 12.83 64.78
C GLY A 227 28.54 12.19 65.82
N GLY A 228 28.81 10.93 66.13
CA GLY A 228 28.20 10.24 67.27
C GLY A 228 28.66 8.79 67.42
N TRP A 229 29.96 8.57 67.59
CA TRP A 229 30.46 7.32 68.16
C TRP A 229 29.99 7.26 69.62
N GLY A 230 29.16 6.27 69.96
CA GLY A 230 28.73 6.12 71.34
C GLY A 230 27.72 5.00 71.57
N VAL A 231 28.24 3.91 72.14
CA VAL A 231 27.54 2.96 73.02
C VAL A 231 26.82 1.79 72.34
N LEU A 232 27.55 0.66 72.34
CA LEU A 232 27.04 -0.69 72.50
C LEU A 232 25.95 -0.72 73.60
N ARG A 233 24.68 -0.81 73.22
CA ARG A 233 23.60 -1.18 74.13
C ARG A 233 22.91 -2.43 73.56
N ALA A 234 23.09 -3.53 74.27
CA ALA A 234 22.42 -4.79 74.03
C ALA A 234 20.90 -4.60 74.00
N PRO A 235 20.15 -5.33 73.16
CA PRO A 235 18.71 -5.33 73.25
C PRO A 235 18.30 -6.01 74.56
N GLU A 236 17.71 -5.23 75.47
CA GLU A 236 17.01 -5.78 76.63
C GLU A 236 15.85 -6.67 76.14
N PRO A 237 15.74 -7.92 76.61
CA PRO A 237 14.54 -8.72 76.38
C PRO A 237 13.41 -8.09 77.19
N LYS A 238 12.48 -7.41 76.51
CA LYS A 238 11.23 -6.98 77.13
C LYS A 238 10.48 -8.21 77.61
N LEU A 239 10.59 -8.47 78.91
CA LEU A 239 9.84 -9.44 79.66
C LEU A 239 8.34 -9.24 79.39
N ASN A 240 7.73 -10.30 78.86
CA ASN A 240 6.34 -10.71 78.96
C ASN A 240 5.52 -9.97 80.04
N ALA A 241 4.96 -8.81 79.68
CA ALA A 241 3.86 -8.21 80.42
C ALA A 241 2.59 -8.98 80.03
N ALA A 242 2.10 -9.77 80.99
CA ALA A 242 0.74 -10.31 81.10
C ALA A 242 0.03 -10.62 79.77
N ARG A 243 0.21 -11.86 79.32
CA ARG A 243 -0.62 -12.55 78.32
C ARG A 243 -2.06 -12.62 78.84
N GLY A 244 -2.81 -11.52 78.70
CA GLY A 244 -4.25 -11.52 78.86
C GLY A 244 -4.82 -12.62 77.95
N PHE A 245 -5.72 -13.42 78.49
CA PHE A 245 -6.45 -14.41 77.70
C PHE A 245 -7.24 -13.66 76.64
N ASP A 246 -6.75 -13.69 75.40
CA ASP A 246 -7.38 -13.01 74.29
C ASP A 246 -8.50 -13.91 73.76
N ALA A 247 -9.70 -13.72 74.34
CA ALA A 247 -10.87 -14.54 74.07
C ALA A 247 -11.29 -14.50 72.58
N THR A 248 -10.92 -13.44 71.86
CA THR A 248 -11.10 -13.29 70.41
C THR A 248 -10.21 -14.29 69.66
N GLN A 249 -8.93 -14.40 70.00
CA GLN A 249 -7.98 -15.33 69.39
C GLN A 249 -8.39 -16.80 69.59
N MET A 250 -8.94 -17.15 70.77
CA MET A 250 -9.51 -18.49 71.01
C MET A 250 -10.85 -18.70 70.29
N SER A 251 -11.69 -17.67 70.16
CA SER A 251 -12.96 -17.77 69.43
C SER A 251 -12.76 -17.92 67.92
N ASP A 252 -11.72 -17.30 67.36
CA ASP A 252 -11.33 -17.45 65.95
C ASP A 252 -10.69 -18.82 65.71
N ALA A 253 -9.84 -19.30 66.63
CA ALA A 253 -9.28 -20.65 66.56
C ALA A 253 -10.35 -21.77 66.69
N LEU A 254 -11.45 -21.52 67.42
CA LEU A 254 -12.57 -22.46 67.58
C LEU A 254 -13.61 -22.38 66.46
N ARG A 255 -13.68 -21.27 65.72
CA ARG A 255 -14.64 -21.12 64.62
C ARG A 255 -14.26 -21.87 63.35
N GLY A 256 -13.03 -22.38 63.23
CA GLY A 256 -12.60 -23.21 62.10
C GLY A 256 -12.71 -22.51 60.73
N ASN A 257 -12.99 -21.21 60.72
CA ASN A 257 -12.97 -20.39 59.53
C ASN A 257 -11.50 -20.00 59.35
N GLU A 258 -10.76 -20.81 58.60
CA GLU A 258 -9.43 -20.46 58.13
C GLU A 258 -9.56 -19.15 57.35
N ALA A 259 -9.25 -18.04 58.01
CA ALA A 259 -9.18 -16.74 57.36
C ALA A 259 -8.11 -16.85 56.26
N PRO A 260 -8.38 -16.33 55.04
CA PRO A 260 -7.44 -16.46 53.96
C PRO A 260 -6.09 -15.82 54.34
N PRO A 261 -4.96 -16.47 54.06
CA PRO A 261 -3.64 -16.08 54.57
C PRO A 261 -3.16 -14.70 54.08
N TYR A 262 -3.75 -14.16 53.01
CA TYR A 262 -3.40 -12.87 52.44
C TYR A 262 -4.52 -11.83 52.55
N ALA A 263 -5.53 -12.06 53.40
CA ALA A 263 -6.58 -11.08 53.63
C ALA A 263 -5.96 -9.79 54.21
N PRO A 264 -6.29 -8.60 53.68
CA PRO A 264 -5.77 -7.34 54.20
C PRO A 264 -6.39 -7.02 55.56
N ASP A 265 -5.56 -6.54 56.49
CA ASP A 265 -6.01 -6.01 57.77
C ASP A 265 -6.62 -4.59 57.56
N GLY A 266 -7.85 -4.51 57.04
CA GLY A 266 -8.59 -3.25 56.87
C GLY A 266 -9.24 -3.04 55.49
N PHE A 267 -9.48 -1.78 55.13
CA PHE A 267 -10.02 -1.40 53.83
C PHE A 267 -8.97 -1.62 52.74
N ASP A 268 -9.29 -2.40 51.71
CA ASP A 268 -8.41 -2.62 50.57
C ASP A 268 -8.76 -1.66 49.43
N ASP A 269 -7.89 -0.67 49.19
CA ASP A 269 -8.02 0.31 48.09
C ASP A 269 -7.64 -0.28 46.71
N ARG A 270 -7.24 -1.56 46.64
CA ARG A 270 -6.79 -2.18 45.39
C ARG A 270 -7.97 -2.46 44.47
N VAL A 271 -7.74 -2.33 43.16
CA VAL A 271 -8.70 -2.72 42.12
C VAL A 271 -8.94 -4.23 42.22
N GLU A 272 -10.20 -4.66 42.27
CA GLU A 272 -10.57 -6.07 42.36
C GLU A 272 -9.92 -6.91 41.24
N HIS A 273 -9.32 -8.05 41.61
CA HIS A 273 -8.72 -8.96 40.65
C HIS A 273 -9.81 -9.79 39.97
N ILE A 274 -10.00 -9.61 38.66
CA ILE A 274 -11.08 -10.27 37.91
C ILE A 274 -10.62 -11.63 37.35
N PRO A 275 -11.13 -12.80 37.82
CA PRO A 275 -10.70 -14.11 37.34
C PRO A 275 -11.05 -14.38 35.88
N ALA A 276 -12.18 -13.83 35.42
CA ALA A 276 -12.60 -13.93 34.02
C ALA A 276 -11.59 -13.26 33.07
N LEU A 277 -10.93 -12.17 33.51
CA LEU A 277 -9.92 -11.49 32.72
C LEU A 277 -8.65 -12.35 32.59
N ALA A 278 -8.23 -13.02 33.67
CA ALA A 278 -7.12 -13.97 33.64
C ALA A 278 -7.36 -15.10 32.64
N ALA A 279 -8.57 -15.66 32.64
CA ALA A 279 -8.99 -16.70 31.70
C ALA A 279 -8.99 -16.20 30.25
N LEU A 280 -9.58 -15.02 29.99
CA LEU A 280 -9.63 -14.41 28.66
C LEU A 280 -8.22 -14.16 28.11
N LEU A 281 -7.33 -13.59 28.92
CA LEU A 281 -5.94 -13.34 28.50
C LEU A 281 -5.22 -14.65 28.15
N SER A 282 -5.39 -15.70 28.97
CA SER A 282 -4.84 -17.03 28.69
C SER A 282 -5.42 -17.67 27.42
N ALA A 283 -6.71 -17.43 27.14
CA ALA A 283 -7.38 -17.92 25.94
C ALA A 283 -6.92 -17.20 24.67
N LEU A 284 -6.52 -15.92 24.76
CA LEU A 284 -6.01 -15.14 23.64
C LEU A 284 -4.52 -15.39 23.36
N ALA A 285 -3.73 -15.60 24.41
CA ALA A 285 -2.32 -15.89 24.30
C ALA A 285 -1.88 -16.86 25.40
N PRO A 286 -1.25 -17.99 25.05
CA PRO A 286 -0.84 -18.99 26.03
C PRO A 286 0.14 -18.40 27.04
N GLY A 287 -0.20 -18.45 28.33
CA GLY A 287 0.64 -17.92 29.40
C GLY A 287 0.33 -16.49 29.83
N ALA A 288 -0.47 -15.72 29.07
CA ALA A 288 -0.76 -14.31 29.42
C ALA A 288 -1.59 -14.18 30.70
N GLY A 289 -2.54 -15.10 30.95
CA GLY A 289 -3.30 -15.14 32.20
C GLY A 289 -2.43 -15.42 33.43
N GLN A 290 -1.39 -16.23 33.28
CA GLN A 290 -0.44 -16.53 34.35
C GLN A 290 0.43 -15.32 34.69
N ILE A 291 0.85 -14.52 33.70
CA ILE A 291 1.54 -13.24 33.93
C ILE A 291 0.63 -12.28 34.69
N TYR A 292 -0.64 -12.20 34.31
CA TYR A 292 -1.64 -11.37 35.00
C TYR A 292 -1.81 -11.78 36.47
N ASN A 293 -1.79 -13.09 36.74
CA ASN A 293 -1.81 -13.65 38.10
C ASN A 293 -0.46 -13.59 38.85
N GLY A 294 0.62 -13.10 38.22
CA GLY A 294 1.94 -13.00 38.83
C GLY A 294 2.78 -14.29 38.80
N GLU A 295 2.35 -15.33 38.09
CA GLU A 295 3.04 -16.62 37.95
C GLU A 295 3.99 -16.65 36.73
N GLU A 296 4.89 -15.67 36.63
CA GLU A 296 5.77 -15.49 35.46
C GLU A 296 6.66 -16.71 35.17
N GLU A 297 7.07 -17.45 36.21
CA GLU A 297 7.94 -18.64 36.07
C GLU A 297 7.28 -19.79 35.32
N ARG A 298 5.94 -19.91 35.40
CA ARG A 298 5.19 -21.00 34.76
C ARG A 298 4.97 -20.76 33.27
N VAL A 299 4.97 -19.50 32.85
CA VAL A 299 4.70 -19.05 31.47
C VAL A 299 5.58 -19.80 30.47
N GLY A 300 6.89 -19.88 30.73
CA GLY A 300 7.83 -20.55 29.83
C GLY A 300 7.52 -22.03 29.59
N SER A 301 6.96 -22.73 30.59
CA SER A 301 6.54 -24.12 30.46
C SER A 301 5.23 -24.28 29.68
N ILE A 302 4.30 -23.32 29.85
CA ILE A 302 3.00 -23.30 29.17
C ILE A 302 3.19 -22.96 27.69
N CYS A 303 3.98 -21.92 27.36
CA CYS A 303 4.23 -21.54 25.96
C CYS A 303 4.86 -22.68 25.16
N LYS A 304 5.75 -23.49 25.76
CA LYS A 304 6.33 -24.68 25.09
C LYS A 304 5.31 -25.77 24.81
N LYS A 305 4.31 -25.94 25.68
CA LYS A 305 3.25 -26.95 25.53
C LYS A 305 2.08 -26.45 24.69
N ALA A 306 1.94 -25.13 24.51
CA ALA A 306 0.81 -24.49 23.83
C ALA A 306 0.63 -24.86 22.36
N ILE A 307 1.65 -25.46 21.72
CA ILE A 307 1.52 -26.04 20.37
C ILE A 307 0.41 -27.11 20.35
N LEU A 308 0.15 -27.76 21.49
CA LEU A 308 -0.96 -28.69 21.66
C LEU A 308 -2.18 -27.95 22.21
N ILE A 309 -3.36 -28.12 21.59
CA ILE A 309 -4.61 -27.47 22.00
C ILE A 309 -5.01 -27.85 23.44
N LYS A 310 -4.84 -29.13 23.81
CA LYS A 310 -5.23 -29.64 25.14
C LYS A 310 -4.56 -28.91 26.32
N PRO A 311 -3.21 -28.85 26.42
CA PRO A 311 -2.56 -28.11 27.51
C PRO A 311 -2.82 -26.60 27.46
N TRP A 312 -3.17 -26.03 26.30
CA TRP A 312 -3.59 -24.65 26.23
C TRP A 312 -4.95 -24.44 26.94
N VAL A 313 -5.95 -25.28 26.66
CA VAL A 313 -7.24 -25.23 27.36
C VAL A 313 -7.08 -25.46 28.88
N GLU A 314 -6.24 -26.42 29.27
CA GLU A 314 -5.92 -26.65 30.69
C GLU A 314 -5.28 -25.41 31.34
N SER A 315 -4.43 -24.67 30.62
CA SER A 315 -3.82 -23.43 31.12
C SER A 315 -4.83 -22.29 31.29
N VAL A 316 -5.94 -22.29 30.55
CA VAL A 316 -7.04 -21.30 30.74
C VAL A 316 -7.77 -21.59 32.04
N GLY A 317 -8.08 -22.87 32.32
CA GLY A 317 -8.67 -23.30 33.58
C GLY A 317 -7.79 -22.97 34.79
N GLN A 318 -6.50 -23.30 34.70
CA GLN A 318 -5.53 -22.98 35.77
C GLN A 318 -5.40 -21.47 36.02
N ALA A 319 -5.42 -20.65 34.96
CA ALA A 319 -5.39 -19.19 35.13
C ALA A 319 -6.65 -18.66 35.83
N ARG A 320 -7.82 -19.24 35.53
CA ARG A 320 -9.07 -18.89 36.20
C ARG A 320 -9.07 -19.29 37.67
N GLU A 321 -8.76 -20.54 37.99
CA GLU A 321 -8.71 -21.05 39.36
C GLU A 321 -7.73 -20.26 40.23
N GLN A 322 -6.58 -19.89 39.67
CA GLN A 322 -5.62 -19.07 40.38
C GLN A 322 -6.12 -17.62 40.56
N GLY A 323 -6.84 -17.07 39.57
CA GLY A 323 -7.50 -15.78 39.69
C GLY A 323 -8.56 -15.77 40.79
N GLU A 324 -9.36 -16.84 40.89
CA GLU A 324 -10.35 -17.05 41.96
C GLU A 324 -9.67 -17.09 43.34
N LYS A 325 -8.55 -17.82 43.46
CA LYS A 325 -7.74 -17.85 44.69
C LYS A 325 -7.16 -16.48 45.06
N ILE A 326 -6.76 -15.66 44.09
CA ILE A 326 -6.27 -14.29 44.36
C ILE A 326 -7.43 -13.39 44.82
N SER A 327 -8.60 -13.47 44.16
CA SER A 327 -9.77 -12.69 44.57
C SER A 327 -10.31 -13.06 45.94
N GLU A 328 -10.16 -14.33 46.34
CA GLU A 328 -10.54 -14.83 47.67
C GLU A 328 -9.39 -14.72 48.71
N TYR A 329 -8.27 -14.06 48.37
CA TYR A 329 -7.10 -13.86 49.24
C TYR A 329 -6.37 -15.14 49.69
N TRP A 330 -6.58 -16.27 49.00
CA TRP A 330 -5.84 -17.52 49.21
C TRP A 330 -4.46 -17.54 48.53
N ALA A 331 -4.22 -16.62 47.61
CA ALA A 331 -2.95 -16.45 46.91
C ALA A 331 -2.42 -15.01 47.04
N PRO A 332 -1.09 -14.80 46.97
CA PRO A 332 -0.51 -13.47 47.06
C PRO A 332 -0.91 -12.61 45.87
N TRP A 333 -1.13 -11.32 46.13
CA TRP A 333 -1.51 -10.36 45.10
C TRP A 333 -0.38 -10.17 44.07
N PRO A 334 -0.68 -10.07 42.76
CA PRO A 334 0.33 -9.85 41.73
C PRO A 334 1.03 -8.50 41.89
N LYS A 335 2.29 -8.40 41.45
CA LYS A 335 3.05 -7.13 41.47
C LYS A 335 2.33 -6.06 40.65
N PRO A 336 2.40 -4.77 41.03
CA PRO A 336 1.79 -3.69 40.26
C PRO A 336 2.32 -3.69 38.80
N GLY A 337 1.40 -3.47 37.86
CA GLY A 337 1.68 -3.52 36.43
C GLY A 337 1.65 -4.92 35.80
N ALA A 338 1.20 -5.96 36.51
CA ALA A 338 1.01 -7.30 35.94
C ALA A 338 0.11 -7.30 34.69
N LEU A 339 -0.97 -6.52 34.69
CA LEU A 339 -1.84 -6.35 33.52
C LEU A 339 -1.08 -5.79 32.30
N LYS A 340 -0.27 -4.75 32.49
CA LYS A 340 0.54 -4.16 31.41
C LYS A 340 1.51 -5.20 30.84
N ARG A 341 2.16 -5.99 31.71
CA ARG A 341 3.07 -7.07 31.27
C ARG A 341 2.33 -8.18 30.54
N ALA A 342 1.15 -8.57 30.99
CA ALA A 342 0.32 -9.56 30.31
C ALA A 342 -0.11 -9.10 28.91
N LEU A 343 -0.50 -7.83 28.77
CA LEU A 343 -0.82 -7.22 27.47
C LEU A 343 0.40 -7.14 26.54
N GLN A 344 1.57 -6.75 27.08
CA GLN A 344 2.83 -6.77 26.32
C GLN A 344 3.18 -8.17 25.84
N HIS A 345 3.04 -9.18 26.70
CA HIS A 345 3.27 -10.57 26.32
C HIS A 345 2.29 -11.05 25.25
N LEU A 346 1.00 -10.70 25.38
CA LEU A 346 0.00 -10.97 24.36
C LEU A 346 0.40 -10.37 23.00
N ALA A 347 0.81 -9.10 22.98
CA ALA A 347 1.25 -8.45 21.75
C ALA A 347 2.47 -9.15 21.11
N VAL A 348 3.46 -9.53 21.92
CA VAL A 348 4.64 -10.28 21.45
C VAL A 348 4.23 -11.64 20.87
N CYS A 349 3.34 -12.37 21.55
CA CYS A 349 2.83 -13.66 21.06
C CYS A 349 2.12 -13.53 19.71
N TRP A 350 1.30 -12.48 19.51
CA TRP A 350 0.62 -12.24 18.24
C TRP A 350 1.56 -11.85 17.10
N VAL A 351 2.60 -11.06 17.38
CA VAL A 351 3.65 -10.75 16.39
C VAL A 351 4.39 -12.02 15.96
N LEU A 352 4.77 -12.88 16.92
CA LEU A 352 5.42 -14.15 16.62
C LEU A 352 4.49 -15.09 15.82
N ALA A 353 3.21 -15.18 16.19
CA ALA A 353 2.23 -15.95 15.44
C ALA A 353 2.09 -15.43 14.00
N ALA A 354 1.96 -14.12 13.82
CA ALA A 354 1.86 -13.49 12.49
C ALA A 354 3.09 -13.78 11.62
N LEU A 355 4.30 -13.76 12.19
CA LEU A 355 5.53 -14.13 11.47
C LEU A 355 5.53 -15.60 11.06
N VAL A 356 5.10 -16.50 11.93
CA VAL A 356 5.01 -17.94 11.62
C VAL A 356 3.96 -18.22 10.55
N PHE A 357 2.74 -17.68 10.69
CA PHE A 357 1.69 -17.85 9.69
C PHE A 357 2.02 -17.16 8.36
N GLY A 358 2.65 -15.98 8.39
CA GLY A 358 3.13 -15.29 7.21
C GLY A 358 4.23 -16.10 6.49
N GLY A 359 5.18 -16.66 7.23
CA GLY A 359 6.21 -17.55 6.68
C GLY A 359 5.65 -18.83 6.09
N LEU A 360 4.68 -19.47 6.76
CA LEU A 360 3.98 -20.66 6.25
C LEU A 360 3.16 -20.34 5.00
N GLY A 361 2.44 -19.21 5.00
CA GLY A 361 1.68 -18.74 3.84
C GLY A 361 2.59 -18.45 2.65
N TRP A 362 3.71 -17.75 2.88
CA TRP A 362 4.70 -17.48 1.85
C TRP A 362 5.31 -18.77 1.28
N ALA A 363 5.72 -19.71 2.15
CA ALA A 363 6.25 -21.00 1.74
C ALA A 363 5.21 -21.83 0.98
N GLY A 364 3.94 -21.79 1.40
CA GLY A 364 2.82 -22.44 0.71
C GLY A 364 2.60 -21.87 -0.68
N VAL A 365 2.61 -20.54 -0.84
CA VAL A 365 2.51 -19.87 -2.15
C VAL A 365 3.72 -20.21 -3.03
N ALA A 366 4.93 -20.20 -2.48
CA ALA A 366 6.14 -20.57 -3.22
C ALA A 366 6.09 -22.03 -3.70
N ALA A 367 5.72 -22.97 -2.82
CA ALA A 367 5.55 -24.37 -3.17
C ALA A 367 4.43 -24.57 -4.20
N PHE A 368 3.31 -23.85 -4.06
CA PHE A 368 2.22 -23.89 -5.01
C PHE A 368 2.68 -23.42 -6.40
N ARG A 369 3.41 -22.30 -6.48
CA ARG A 369 3.99 -21.81 -7.74
C ARG A 369 4.86 -22.86 -8.41
N VAL A 370 5.78 -23.49 -7.67
CA VAL A 370 6.65 -24.54 -8.19
C VAL A 370 5.87 -25.76 -8.70
N VAL A 371 4.76 -26.12 -8.05
CA VAL A 371 3.90 -27.24 -8.46
C VAL A 371 3.01 -26.88 -9.65
N THR A 372 2.56 -25.62 -9.75
CA THR A 372 1.64 -25.18 -10.81
C THR A 372 2.31 -24.66 -12.06
N GLU A 373 3.60 -24.34 -12.02
CA GLU A 373 4.35 -23.98 -13.23
C GLU A 373 4.37 -25.21 -14.15
N PRO A 374 3.71 -25.15 -15.32
CA PRO A 374 3.70 -26.26 -16.24
C PRO A 374 5.15 -26.54 -16.65
N GLU A 375 5.56 -27.81 -16.55
CA GLU A 375 6.88 -28.27 -16.92
C GLU A 375 7.17 -27.79 -18.35
N VAL A 376 8.02 -26.77 -18.49
CA VAL A 376 8.35 -26.17 -19.77
C VAL A 376 8.94 -27.30 -20.61
N PRO A 377 8.28 -27.72 -21.71
CA PRO A 377 8.75 -28.86 -22.48
C PRO A 377 10.17 -28.56 -22.95
N THR A 378 11.12 -29.34 -22.45
CA THR A 378 12.53 -29.22 -22.83
C THR A 378 12.63 -29.34 -24.34
N ILE A 379 13.31 -28.36 -24.95
CA ILE A 379 13.40 -28.04 -26.40
C ILE A 379 13.95 -29.21 -27.27
N ALA A 380 14.17 -30.39 -26.71
CA ALA A 380 14.82 -31.51 -27.38
C ALA A 380 13.98 -32.15 -28.51
N GLU A 381 12.69 -31.85 -28.67
CA GLU A 381 11.84 -32.55 -29.66
C GLU A 381 10.83 -31.66 -30.41
N ILE A 382 10.88 -30.34 -30.22
CA ILE A 382 9.97 -29.42 -30.90
C ILE A 382 10.67 -28.89 -32.15
N ASP A 383 10.12 -29.21 -33.31
CA ASP A 383 10.48 -28.63 -34.61
C ASP A 383 10.54 -27.09 -34.45
N PRO A 384 11.72 -26.45 -34.64
CA PRO A 384 11.92 -25.05 -34.24
C PRO A 384 11.07 -24.06 -35.03
N ALA A 385 10.60 -24.45 -36.22
CA ALA A 385 9.81 -23.59 -37.10
C ALA A 385 8.42 -23.23 -36.53
N PRO A 386 7.56 -24.18 -36.12
CA PRO A 386 6.27 -23.86 -35.50
C PRO A 386 6.41 -23.19 -34.12
N ALA A 387 7.49 -23.48 -33.38
CA ALA A 387 7.74 -22.86 -32.07
C ALA A 387 8.03 -21.36 -32.20
N LEU A 388 8.84 -20.96 -33.18
CA LEU A 388 9.14 -19.55 -33.45
C LEU A 388 7.90 -18.77 -33.89
N GLY A 389 7.01 -19.37 -34.68
CA GLY A 389 5.75 -18.76 -35.09
C GLY A 389 4.85 -18.43 -33.90
N ARG A 390 4.63 -19.40 -33.00
CA ARG A 390 3.83 -19.18 -31.78
C ARG A 390 4.49 -18.20 -30.82
N ALA A 391 5.82 -18.23 -30.68
CA ALA A 391 6.54 -17.29 -29.84
C ALA A 391 6.38 -15.85 -30.35
N HIS A 392 6.47 -15.63 -31.66
CA HIS A 392 6.26 -14.31 -32.26
C HIS A 392 4.80 -13.84 -32.09
N GLU A 393 3.83 -14.73 -32.25
CA GLU A 393 2.42 -14.43 -32.01
C GLU A 393 2.17 -14.00 -30.55
N LEU A 394 2.66 -14.76 -29.58
CA LEU A 394 2.55 -14.44 -28.16
C LEU A 394 3.23 -13.12 -27.78
N VAL A 395 4.43 -12.86 -28.32
CA VAL A 395 5.14 -11.59 -28.11
C VAL A 395 4.37 -10.42 -28.73
N SER A 396 3.79 -10.60 -29.92
CA SER A 396 2.97 -9.57 -30.57
C SER A 396 1.69 -9.29 -29.79
N GLN A 397 1.04 -10.33 -29.25
CA GLN A 397 -0.17 -10.21 -28.44
C GLN A 397 0.12 -9.54 -27.10
N ALA A 398 1.22 -9.90 -26.44
CA ALA A 398 1.69 -9.25 -25.21
C ALA A 398 2.05 -7.77 -25.47
N GLY A 399 2.66 -7.46 -26.62
CA GLY A 399 2.92 -6.08 -27.04
C GLY A 399 1.65 -5.26 -27.23
N GLN A 400 0.60 -5.84 -27.84
CA GLN A 400 -0.70 -5.19 -28.00
C GLN A 400 -1.40 -4.95 -26.65
N GLN A 401 -1.32 -5.91 -25.74
CA GLN A 401 -1.88 -5.77 -24.38
C GLN A 401 -1.16 -4.67 -23.59
N ALA A 402 0.18 -4.66 -23.61
CA ALA A 402 0.97 -3.63 -22.94
C ALA A 402 0.68 -2.23 -23.51
N ALA A 403 0.50 -2.10 -24.83
CA ALA A 403 0.11 -0.84 -25.46
C ALA A 403 -1.30 -0.38 -25.06
N ALA A 404 -2.25 -1.31 -24.96
CA ALA A 404 -3.62 -1.03 -24.49
C ALA A 404 -3.64 -0.58 -23.02
N GLU A 405 -2.85 -1.23 -22.16
CA GLU A 405 -2.71 -0.85 -20.75
C GLU A 405 -2.08 0.53 -20.59
N GLN A 406 -1.03 0.84 -21.36
CA GLN A 406 -0.43 2.18 -21.37
C GLN A 406 -1.40 3.25 -21.86
N ALA A 407 -2.20 2.96 -22.90
CA ALA A 407 -3.23 3.87 -23.37
C ALA A 407 -4.33 4.12 -22.31
N ALA A 408 -4.76 3.07 -21.61
CA ALA A 408 -5.72 3.18 -20.52
C ALA A 408 -5.16 3.96 -19.32
N GLN A 409 -3.89 3.76 -18.97
CA GLN A 409 -3.22 4.54 -17.92
C GLN A 409 -3.11 6.02 -18.32
N ALA A 410 -2.73 6.32 -19.57
CA ALA A 410 -2.68 7.69 -20.07
C ALA A 410 -4.05 8.37 -20.06
N GLN A 411 -5.13 7.64 -20.33
CA GLN A 411 -6.50 8.15 -20.19
C GLN A 411 -6.85 8.45 -18.73
N ARG A 412 -6.56 7.53 -17.80
CA ARG A 412 -6.76 7.76 -16.36
C ARG A 412 -5.95 8.93 -15.84
N GLU A 413 -4.72 9.11 -16.30
CA GLU A 413 -3.90 10.27 -15.95
C GLU A 413 -4.45 11.57 -16.53
N ARG A 414 -4.96 11.56 -17.76
CA ARG A 414 -5.66 12.71 -18.35
C ARG A 414 -6.90 13.06 -17.54
N GLU A 415 -7.70 12.06 -17.14
CA GLU A 415 -8.87 12.23 -16.26
C GLU A 415 -8.45 12.86 -14.92
N LYS A 416 -7.36 12.39 -14.31
CA LYS A 416 -6.81 12.99 -13.08
C LYS A 416 -6.31 14.43 -13.27
N ARG A 417 -5.83 14.80 -14.46
CA ARG A 417 -5.37 16.17 -14.77
C ARG A 417 -6.51 17.14 -15.02
N PHE A 418 -7.73 16.68 -15.26
CA PHE A 418 -8.91 17.54 -15.23
C PHE A 418 -9.35 17.74 -13.78
N THR A 419 -8.72 18.69 -13.10
CA THR A 419 -8.87 18.97 -11.66
C THR A 419 -10.25 19.50 -11.24
N MET A 420 -11.11 19.87 -12.18
CA MET A 420 -12.47 20.32 -11.85
C MET A 420 -13.42 19.12 -11.81
N SER A 421 -14.06 18.93 -10.66
CA SER A 421 -15.16 17.96 -10.51
C SER A 421 -16.25 18.19 -11.56
N ASP A 422 -16.94 17.13 -11.99
CA ASP A 422 -18.03 17.25 -12.98
C ASP A 422 -19.15 18.18 -12.49
N ALA A 423 -19.36 18.25 -11.17
CA ALA A 423 -20.28 19.19 -10.54
C ALA A 423 -19.85 20.65 -10.78
N GLU A 424 -18.58 20.97 -10.53
CA GLU A 424 -18.03 22.32 -10.75
C GLU A 424 -18.05 22.70 -12.23
N ARG A 425 -17.70 21.75 -13.11
CA ARG A 425 -17.75 21.95 -14.56
C ARG A 425 -19.19 22.22 -15.03
N ALA A 426 -20.17 21.49 -14.50
CA ALA A 426 -21.58 21.70 -14.81
C ALA A 426 -22.06 23.08 -14.32
N GLU A 427 -21.63 23.53 -13.14
CA GLU A 427 -21.98 24.85 -12.60
C GLU A 427 -21.40 25.99 -13.43
N ARG A 428 -20.12 25.94 -13.81
CA ARG A 428 -19.50 26.93 -14.71
C ARG A 428 -20.21 26.97 -16.07
N LEU A 429 -20.48 25.80 -16.67
CA LEU A 429 -21.22 25.69 -17.93
C LEU A 429 -22.65 26.22 -17.82
N PHE A 430 -23.32 26.03 -16.68
CA PHE A 430 -24.66 26.54 -16.44
C PHE A 430 -24.67 28.06 -16.37
N ARG A 431 -23.75 28.68 -15.61
CA ARG A 431 -23.63 30.14 -15.51
C ARG A 431 -23.29 30.77 -16.87
N GLN A 432 -22.34 30.18 -17.61
CA GLN A 432 -22.01 30.62 -18.97
C GLN A 432 -23.20 30.46 -19.92
N GLY A 433 -23.87 29.32 -19.89
CA GLY A 433 -25.07 29.06 -20.70
C GLY A 433 -26.19 30.05 -20.39
N TYR A 434 -26.43 30.35 -19.11
CA TYR A 434 -27.41 31.35 -18.66
C TYR A 434 -27.10 32.74 -19.21
N SER A 435 -25.83 33.15 -19.19
CA SER A 435 -25.40 34.41 -19.81
C SER A 435 -25.75 34.47 -21.31
N TYR A 436 -25.59 33.36 -22.05
CA TYR A 436 -26.02 33.28 -23.45
C TYR A 436 -27.53 33.39 -23.63
N CYS A 437 -28.32 32.82 -22.70
CA CYS A 437 -29.78 32.93 -22.72
C CYS A 437 -30.20 34.40 -22.54
N THR A 438 -29.57 35.12 -21.61
CA THR A 438 -29.86 36.56 -21.37
C THR A 438 -29.39 37.46 -22.50
N ALA A 439 -28.30 37.10 -23.19
CA ALA A 439 -27.78 37.84 -24.33
C ALA A 439 -28.54 37.58 -25.65
N GLY A 440 -29.65 36.83 -25.62
CA GLY A 440 -30.43 36.49 -26.81
C GLY A 440 -29.77 35.48 -27.75
N ARG A 441 -28.69 34.81 -27.33
CA ARG A 441 -27.99 33.79 -28.13
C ARG A 441 -28.58 32.40 -27.86
N TYR A 442 -29.82 32.19 -28.32
CA TYR A 442 -30.63 31.02 -27.96
C TYR A 442 -30.01 29.68 -28.38
N ARG A 443 -29.40 29.59 -29.57
CA ARG A 443 -28.77 28.35 -30.06
C ARG A 443 -27.59 27.89 -29.18
N THR A 444 -26.77 28.84 -28.70
CA THR A 444 -25.66 28.54 -27.77
C THR A 444 -26.14 28.27 -26.35
N CYS A 445 -27.21 28.94 -25.92
CA CYS A 445 -27.88 28.66 -24.65
C CYS A 445 -28.41 27.21 -24.62
N ALA A 446 -29.17 26.78 -25.64
CA ALA A 446 -29.73 25.43 -25.71
C ALA A 446 -28.66 24.33 -25.71
N SER A 447 -27.59 24.50 -26.49
CA SER A 447 -26.50 23.52 -26.54
C SER A 447 -25.67 23.47 -25.25
N ALA A 448 -25.45 24.61 -24.58
CA ALA A 448 -24.81 24.66 -23.28
C ALA A 448 -25.67 23.96 -22.21
N MET A 449 -26.97 24.25 -22.17
CA MET A 449 -27.90 23.65 -21.21
C MET A 449 -28.05 22.14 -21.38
N LYS A 450 -28.02 21.65 -22.63
CA LYS A 450 -28.00 20.21 -22.90
C LYS A 450 -26.79 19.53 -22.23
N ARG A 451 -25.59 20.09 -22.37
CA ARG A 451 -24.36 19.56 -21.73
C ARG A 451 -24.44 19.60 -20.20
N VAL A 452 -25.01 20.66 -19.62
CA VAL A 452 -25.23 20.75 -18.16
C VAL A 452 -26.17 19.65 -17.67
N SER A 453 -27.22 19.35 -18.44
CA SER A 453 -28.20 18.33 -18.09
C SER A 453 -27.63 16.90 -18.06
N GLU A 454 -26.58 16.66 -18.84
CA GLU A 454 -25.82 15.40 -18.88
C GLU A 454 -24.81 15.31 -17.73
N LEU A 455 -24.19 16.43 -17.34
CA LEU A 455 -23.13 16.47 -16.32
C LEU A 455 -23.63 16.49 -14.87
N SER A 456 -24.76 17.12 -14.55
CA SER A 456 -25.22 17.29 -13.16
C SER A 456 -26.71 17.00 -12.96
N PRO A 457 -27.07 16.00 -12.12
CA PRO A 457 -28.47 15.71 -11.83
C PRO A 457 -29.16 16.83 -11.04
N LYS A 458 -28.40 17.60 -10.25
CA LYS A 458 -28.93 18.73 -9.46
C LYS A 458 -29.40 19.87 -10.35
N LEU A 459 -28.63 20.21 -11.38
CA LEU A 459 -28.95 21.32 -12.31
C LEU A 459 -29.84 20.88 -13.47
N ARG A 460 -30.00 19.57 -13.70
CA ARG A 460 -30.75 18.98 -14.82
C ARG A 460 -32.13 19.59 -15.03
N ARG A 461 -32.93 19.76 -13.96
CA ARG A 461 -34.27 20.35 -14.06
C ARG A 461 -34.24 21.82 -14.52
N LYS A 462 -33.29 22.62 -14.02
CA LYS A 462 -33.15 24.04 -14.40
C LYS A 462 -32.63 24.17 -15.82
N ALA A 463 -31.65 23.36 -16.18
CA ALA A 463 -31.07 23.31 -17.51
C ALA A 463 -32.11 22.94 -18.58
N PHE A 464 -32.94 21.91 -18.34
CA PHE A 464 -34.01 21.55 -19.28
C PHE A 464 -35.05 22.65 -19.49
N ARG A 465 -35.44 23.38 -18.44
CA ARG A 465 -36.37 24.52 -18.56
C ARG A 465 -35.79 25.62 -19.46
N LEU A 466 -34.52 25.97 -19.26
CA LEU A 466 -33.84 26.98 -20.08
C LEU A 466 -33.60 26.48 -21.51
N GLN A 467 -33.26 25.21 -21.69
CA GLN A 467 -33.11 24.59 -23.00
C GLN A 467 -34.41 24.67 -23.79
N ALA A 468 -35.52 24.18 -23.22
CA ALA A 468 -36.82 24.19 -23.88
C ALA A 468 -37.28 25.62 -24.19
N TRP A 469 -37.07 26.57 -23.27
CA TRP A 469 -37.38 27.97 -23.51
C TRP A 469 -36.55 28.57 -24.65
N ALA A 470 -35.24 28.30 -24.69
CA ALA A 470 -34.36 28.77 -25.75
C ALA A 470 -34.71 28.17 -27.12
N GLU A 471 -35.08 26.89 -27.16
CA GLU A 471 -35.56 26.24 -28.39
C GLU A 471 -36.86 26.87 -28.89
N ILE A 472 -37.83 27.16 -28.00
CA ILE A 472 -39.08 27.86 -28.35
C ILE A 472 -38.79 29.27 -28.89
N ARG A 473 -37.87 30.01 -28.25
CA ARG A 473 -37.43 31.34 -28.72
C ARG A 473 -36.69 31.30 -30.05
N GLN A 474 -36.01 30.20 -30.35
CA GLN A 474 -35.34 30.00 -31.64
C GLN A 474 -36.34 29.68 -32.75
N SER A 475 -37.39 28.91 -32.46
CA SER A 475 -38.39 28.49 -33.46
C SER A 475 -39.55 29.47 -33.64
N SER A 476 -39.84 30.30 -32.62
CA SER A 476 -40.96 31.23 -32.64
C SER A 476 -40.51 32.64 -32.28
N ASP A 477 -40.92 33.62 -33.08
CA ASP A 477 -40.70 35.06 -32.82
C ASP A 477 -41.60 35.59 -31.68
N ARG A 478 -42.05 34.70 -30.78
CA ARG A 478 -42.96 35.02 -29.69
C ARG A 478 -42.19 35.44 -28.45
N ASP A 479 -42.63 36.54 -27.86
CA ASP A 479 -42.12 37.04 -26.58
C ASP A 479 -42.60 36.23 -25.38
N ALA A 480 -42.11 34.99 -25.27
CA ALA A 480 -42.24 34.20 -24.05
C ALA A 480 -41.27 34.74 -22.97
N PRO A 481 -41.73 35.06 -21.75
CA PRO A 481 -40.86 35.48 -20.66
C PRO A 481 -39.90 34.34 -20.27
N MET A 482 -38.69 34.70 -19.83
CA MET A 482 -37.68 33.72 -19.40
C MET A 482 -38.16 33.00 -18.12
N PRO A 483 -38.08 31.66 -18.04
CA PRO A 483 -38.52 30.93 -16.85
C PRO A 483 -37.64 31.26 -15.65
N ASP A 484 -38.26 31.39 -14.47
CA ASP A 484 -37.55 31.59 -13.23
C ASP A 484 -36.75 30.32 -12.85
N VAL A 485 -35.42 30.48 -12.76
CA VAL A 485 -34.47 29.42 -12.38
C VAL A 485 -33.86 29.65 -10.99
N GLY A 486 -34.39 30.62 -10.24
CA GLY A 486 -33.84 31.11 -8.99
C GLY A 486 -32.62 32.02 -9.22
N PRO A 487 -32.02 32.55 -8.14
CA PRO A 487 -30.84 33.38 -8.25
C PRO A 487 -29.68 32.57 -8.84
N VAL A 488 -29.15 33.04 -9.97
CA VAL A 488 -27.92 32.54 -10.59
C VAL A 488 -26.86 33.60 -10.33
N GLU A 489 -25.99 33.33 -9.37
CA GLU A 489 -24.81 34.15 -9.11
C GLU A 489 -23.95 34.25 -10.39
N SER A 490 -23.30 35.40 -10.59
CA SER A 490 -22.42 35.62 -11.73
C SER A 490 -21.24 34.65 -11.72
N LEU A 491 -20.65 34.39 -12.89
CA LEU A 491 -19.48 33.50 -12.99
C LEU A 491 -18.31 34.02 -12.15
N SER A 492 -18.12 35.35 -12.09
CA SER A 492 -17.12 36.00 -11.23
C SER A 492 -17.38 35.80 -9.75
N GLU A 493 -18.64 35.86 -9.29
CA GLU A 493 -18.99 35.59 -7.89
C GLU A 493 -18.74 34.12 -7.52
N TYR A 494 -18.97 33.18 -8.45
CA TYR A 494 -18.63 31.78 -8.26
C TYR A 494 -17.14 31.57 -8.00
N GLU A 495 -16.32 32.16 -8.86
CA GLU A 495 -14.87 31.97 -8.84
C GLU A 495 -14.27 32.55 -7.55
N MET A 496 -14.80 33.69 -7.07
CA MET A 496 -14.44 34.23 -5.77
C MET A 496 -14.87 33.32 -4.61
N MET A 497 -16.06 32.71 -4.66
CA MET A 497 -16.54 31.82 -3.60
C MET A 497 -15.73 30.51 -3.53
N MET A 498 -15.41 29.92 -4.68
CA MET A 498 -14.60 28.70 -4.77
C MET A 498 -13.18 28.92 -4.23
N LEU A 499 -12.53 30.03 -4.60
CA LEU A 499 -11.19 30.39 -4.10
C LEU A 499 -11.17 30.63 -2.58
N SER A 500 -12.26 31.09 -1.98
CA SER A 500 -12.37 31.31 -0.53
C SER A 500 -12.59 30.03 0.29
N SER A 501 -12.89 28.91 -0.38
CA SER A 501 -13.27 27.65 0.28
C SER A 501 -12.18 26.59 0.30
N GLU A 502 -11.03 26.84 -0.33
CA GLU A 502 -9.86 25.97 -0.19
C GLU A 502 -9.23 26.17 1.20
N PRO A 503 -9.20 25.15 2.07
CA PRO A 503 -8.54 25.24 3.35
C PRO A 503 -7.02 25.38 3.13
N GLU A 504 -6.40 26.37 3.79
CA GLU A 504 -4.94 26.55 3.85
C GLU A 504 -4.19 25.34 4.42
#